data_AF-A0A962XCS0-F1
#
_entry.id   AF-A0A962XCS0-F1
#
_cell.length_a   1.000
_cell.length_b   1.000
_cell.length_c   1.000
_cell.angle_alpha   90.00
_cell.angle_beta   90.00
_cell.angle_gamma   90.00
#
_symmetry.space_group_name_H-M   'P 1'
#
loop_
_entity.id
_entity.type
_entity.pdbx_description
1 polymer ?
#
loop_
_entity_poly.entity_id
_entity_poly.type
_entity_poly.pdbx_seq_one_letter_code
_entity_poly.pdbx_strand_id
1 'polypeptide(L)'
;MADELENLLNEGRHDDVLRKAHAMRGAAATLGLTATAKAAGAIEGLLRNRDSGLDTAVFTMYSGRIRLAQESLQAALADIDLPLSPAVSTAAVDEDEQRATLERLMSLLARDDINSNDVFRESEPALRQVFGEDTALIRELIESYDYPAALSAIKRIVNGNRA
;
A
#
# COMPACT_ATOMS: atom_id res chain seq x y z
N MET A 1 -11.26 -5.27 -4.46
CA MET A 1 -11.25 -4.08 -5.36
C MET A 1 -12.36 -4.17 -6.40
N ALA A 2 -12.54 -5.29 -7.11
CA ALA A 2 -13.70 -5.47 -8.00
C ALA A 2 -15.05 -5.44 -7.24
N ASP A 3 -15.12 -6.06 -6.06
CA ASP A 3 -16.33 -6.05 -5.21
C ASP A 3 -16.68 -4.64 -4.73
N GLU A 4 -15.68 -3.78 -4.61
CA GLU A 4 -15.86 -2.37 -4.23
C GLU A 4 -16.50 -1.56 -5.37
N LEU A 5 -16.21 -1.89 -6.64
CA LEU A 5 -16.86 -1.27 -7.79
C LEU A 5 -18.36 -1.62 -7.83
N GLU A 6 -18.70 -2.88 -7.55
CA GLU A 6 -20.09 -3.34 -7.49
C GLU A 6 -20.84 -2.73 -6.32
N ASN A 7 -20.22 -2.62 -5.14
CA ASN A 7 -20.81 -1.94 -3.99
C ASN A 7 -21.07 -0.46 -4.26
N LEU A 8 -20.06 0.27 -4.78
CA LEU A 8 -20.21 1.68 -5.14
C LEU A 8 -21.30 1.89 -6.21
N LEU A 9 -21.44 0.95 -7.14
CA LEU A 9 -22.49 1.01 -8.14
C LEU A 9 -23.88 0.78 -7.52
N ASN A 10 -24.02 -0.21 -6.65
CA ASN A 10 -25.28 -0.49 -5.93
C ASN A 10 -25.69 0.68 -5.02
N GLU A 11 -24.73 1.43 -4.48
CA GLU A 11 -24.94 2.67 -3.73
C GLU A 11 -25.28 3.88 -4.62
N GLY A 12 -25.31 3.73 -5.95
CA GLY A 12 -25.56 4.81 -6.90
C GLY A 12 -24.40 5.83 -7.02
N ARG A 13 -23.23 5.52 -6.47
CA ARG A 13 -22.06 6.41 -6.40
C ARG A 13 -21.23 6.34 -7.68
N HIS A 14 -21.87 6.59 -8.81
CA HIS A 14 -21.28 6.40 -10.14
C HIS A 14 -19.98 7.19 -10.38
N ASP A 15 -19.84 8.38 -9.78
CA ASP A 15 -18.63 9.19 -9.88
C ASP A 15 -17.46 8.58 -9.12
N ASP A 16 -17.74 7.85 -8.05
CA ASP A 16 -16.73 7.14 -7.26
C ASP A 16 -16.28 5.87 -7.99
N VAL A 17 -17.23 5.17 -8.63
CA VAL A 17 -16.93 4.06 -9.55
C VAL A 17 -16.02 4.54 -10.70
N LEU A 18 -16.31 5.71 -11.29
CA LEU A 18 -15.49 6.31 -12.35
C LEU A 18 -14.06 6.61 -11.89
N ARG A 19 -13.90 7.26 -10.73
CA ARG A 19 -12.56 7.58 -10.20
C ARG A 19 -11.76 6.31 -9.90
N LYS A 20 -12.42 5.30 -9.32
CA LYS A 20 -11.79 4.01 -9.00
C LYS A 20 -11.38 3.26 -10.27
N ALA A 21 -12.25 3.18 -11.27
CA ALA A 21 -11.94 2.56 -12.56
C ALA A 21 -10.78 3.28 -13.26
N HIS A 22 -10.74 4.61 -13.23
CA HIS A 22 -9.64 5.41 -13.77
C HIS A 22 -8.29 5.10 -13.10
N ALA A 23 -8.27 5.07 -11.76
CA ALA A 23 -7.06 4.71 -11.01
C ALA A 23 -6.60 3.28 -11.33
N MET A 24 -7.53 2.31 -11.39
CA MET A 24 -7.21 0.93 -11.76
C MET A 24 -6.65 0.82 -13.18
N ARG A 25 -7.21 1.56 -14.14
CA ARG A 25 -6.71 1.60 -15.51
C ARG A 25 -5.28 2.13 -15.56
N GLY A 26 -5.00 3.22 -14.85
CA GLY A 26 -3.67 3.80 -14.74
C GLY A 26 -2.65 2.82 -14.18
N ALA A 27 -2.94 2.24 -13.01
CA ALA A 27 -2.06 1.25 -12.36
C ALA A 27 -1.84 0.02 -13.25
N ALA A 28 -2.90 -0.53 -13.85
CA ALA A 28 -2.81 -1.67 -14.75
C ALA A 28 -1.99 -1.36 -16.01
N ALA A 29 -2.11 -0.16 -16.57
CA ALA A 29 -1.30 0.27 -17.71
C ALA A 29 0.18 0.35 -17.35
N THR A 30 0.53 0.93 -16.20
CA THR A 30 1.92 1.03 -15.70
C THR A 30 2.54 -0.36 -15.48
N LEU A 31 1.77 -1.31 -14.98
CA LEU A 31 2.21 -2.69 -14.73
C LEU A 31 2.15 -3.59 -15.98
N GLY A 32 1.78 -3.06 -17.15
CA GLY A 32 1.66 -3.83 -18.39
C GLY A 32 0.46 -4.78 -18.43
N LEU A 33 -0.45 -4.72 -17.45
CA LEU A 33 -1.67 -5.53 -17.34
C LEU A 33 -2.75 -5.06 -18.33
N THR A 34 -2.45 -5.20 -19.62
CA THR A 34 -3.19 -4.62 -20.73
C THR A 34 -4.67 -5.04 -20.75
N ALA A 35 -4.97 -6.30 -20.42
CA ALA A 35 -6.35 -6.80 -20.38
C ALA A 35 -7.16 -6.14 -19.25
N THR A 36 -6.54 -5.95 -18.09
CA THR A 36 -7.14 -5.29 -16.91
C THR A 36 -7.36 -3.79 -17.19
N ALA A 37 -6.37 -3.12 -17.79
CA ALA A 37 -6.49 -1.72 -18.18
C ALA A 37 -7.65 -1.51 -19.18
N LYS A 38 -7.84 -2.42 -20.15
CA LYS A 38 -8.97 -2.39 -21.08
C LYS A 38 -10.31 -2.61 -20.37
N ALA A 39 -10.40 -3.54 -19.42
CA ALA A 39 -11.62 -3.79 -18.66
C ALA A 39 -12.03 -2.57 -17.83
N ALA A 40 -11.08 -1.94 -17.14
CA ALA A 40 -11.31 -0.71 -16.39
C ALA A 40 -11.76 0.45 -17.30
N GLY A 41 -11.13 0.61 -18.47
CA GLY A 41 -11.55 1.60 -19.47
C GLY A 41 -12.96 1.35 -20.04
N ALA A 42 -13.37 0.09 -20.16
CA ALA A 42 -14.73 -0.25 -20.58
C ALA A 42 -15.77 0.16 -19.52
N ILE A 43 -15.46 -0.05 -18.23
CA ILE A 43 -16.29 0.45 -17.12
C ILE A 43 -16.41 1.97 -17.16
N GLU A 44 -15.31 2.70 -17.39
CA GLU A 44 -15.36 4.17 -17.56
C GLU A 44 -16.28 4.58 -18.73
N GLY A 45 -16.20 3.88 -19.86
CA GLY A 45 -17.03 4.16 -21.03
C GLY A 45 -18.52 3.96 -20.75
N LEU A 46 -18.87 2.88 -20.05
CA LEU A 46 -20.26 2.59 -19.64
C LEU A 46 -20.83 3.67 -18.72
N LEU A 47 -20.03 4.17 -17.79
CA LEU A 47 -20.45 5.18 -16.80
C LEU A 47 -20.47 6.62 -17.36
N ARG A 48 -19.77 6.90 -18.45
CA ARG A 48 -19.77 8.20 -19.14
C ARG A 48 -20.96 8.35 -20.09
N ASN A 49 -21.41 7.27 -20.72
CA ASN A 49 -22.62 7.26 -21.58
C ASN A 49 -23.89 6.99 -20.77
N ARG A 50 -24.24 7.91 -19.86
CA ARG A 50 -25.39 7.75 -18.95
C ARG A 50 -26.76 7.85 -19.62
N ASP A 51 -26.82 8.44 -20.80
CA ASP A 51 -28.09 8.74 -21.49
C ASP A 51 -28.84 7.48 -21.98
N SER A 52 -28.16 6.33 -22.07
CA SER A 52 -28.73 5.06 -22.55
C SER A 52 -29.18 4.11 -21.43
N GLY A 53 -28.96 4.48 -20.17
CA GLY A 53 -29.02 3.55 -19.03
C GLY A 53 -27.77 2.68 -18.93
N LEU A 54 -27.35 2.37 -17.70
CA LEU A 54 -26.19 1.54 -17.45
C LEU A 54 -26.53 0.07 -17.72
N ASP A 55 -25.79 -0.57 -18.64
CA ASP A 55 -25.85 -2.02 -18.81
C ASP A 55 -25.13 -2.71 -17.66
N THR A 56 -25.89 -3.12 -16.66
CA THR A 56 -25.38 -3.78 -15.45
C THR A 56 -24.79 -5.15 -15.74
N ALA A 57 -25.25 -5.86 -16.79
CA ALA A 57 -24.69 -7.15 -17.17
C ALA A 57 -23.27 -6.97 -17.74
N VAL A 58 -23.09 -5.97 -18.60
CA VAL A 58 -21.78 -5.63 -19.16
C VAL A 58 -20.85 -5.08 -18.08
N PHE A 59 -21.36 -4.28 -17.15
CA PHE A 59 -20.58 -3.82 -16.00
C PHE A 59 -20.07 -5.01 -15.16
N THR A 60 -20.95 -5.93 -14.76
CA THR A 60 -20.59 -7.12 -13.98
C THR A 60 -19.58 -8.00 -14.72
N MET A 61 -19.72 -8.14 -16.05
CA MET A 61 -18.75 -8.87 -16.87
C MET A 61 -17.35 -8.26 -16.76
N TYR A 62 -17.20 -6.94 -16.90
CA TYR A 62 -15.89 -6.29 -16.80
C TYR A 62 -15.34 -6.28 -15.37
N SER A 63 -16.18 -6.08 -14.36
CA SER A 63 -15.80 -6.20 -12.95
C SER A 63 -15.29 -7.60 -12.63
N GLY A 64 -15.96 -8.66 -13.13
CA GLY A 64 -15.50 -10.04 -13.00
C GLY A 64 -14.15 -10.30 -13.67
N ARG A 65 -13.88 -9.69 -14.84
CA ARG A 65 -12.56 -9.79 -15.49
C ARG A 65 -11.45 -9.14 -14.66
N ILE A 66 -11.73 -8.00 -14.04
CA ILE A 66 -10.78 -7.34 -13.13
C ILE A 66 -10.52 -8.23 -11.91
N ARG A 67 -11.57 -8.84 -11.35
CA ARG A 67 -11.47 -9.77 -10.21
C ARG A 67 -10.59 -10.97 -10.51
N LEU A 68 -10.84 -11.67 -11.62
CA LEU A 68 -10.02 -12.81 -12.04
C LEU A 68 -8.56 -12.43 -12.26
N ALA A 69 -8.30 -11.26 -12.85
CA ALA A 69 -6.93 -10.78 -13.03
C ALA A 69 -6.25 -10.47 -11.69
N GLN A 70 -6.99 -9.94 -10.71
CA GLN A 70 -6.49 -9.70 -9.35
C GLN A 70 -6.17 -11.00 -8.62
N GLU A 71 -7.09 -11.97 -8.65
CA GLU A 71 -6.88 -13.30 -8.05
C GLU A 71 -5.67 -14.00 -8.68
N SER A 72 -5.55 -13.97 -10.00
CA SER A 72 -4.40 -14.55 -10.71
C SER A 72 -3.09 -13.84 -10.37
N LEU A 73 -3.11 -12.50 -10.25
CA LEU A 73 -1.92 -11.75 -9.84
C LEU A 73 -1.55 -12.06 -8.39
N GLN A 74 -2.53 -12.15 -7.49
CA GLN A 74 -2.29 -12.48 -6.09
C GLN A 74 -1.73 -13.89 -5.92
N ALA A 75 -2.26 -14.87 -6.66
CA ALA A 75 -1.73 -16.23 -6.69
C ALA A 75 -0.29 -16.25 -7.24
N ALA A 76 -0.05 -15.56 -8.36
CA ALA A 76 1.29 -15.45 -8.92
C ALA A 76 2.28 -14.77 -7.96
N LEU A 77 1.86 -13.73 -7.23
CA LEU A 77 2.68 -13.08 -6.22
C LEU A 77 2.94 -13.96 -4.99
N ALA A 78 2.01 -14.84 -4.62
CA ALA A 78 2.19 -15.80 -3.53
C ALA A 78 3.12 -16.97 -3.92
N ASP A 79 3.12 -17.36 -5.20
CA ASP A 79 3.99 -18.39 -5.76
C ASP A 79 5.37 -17.86 -6.16
N ILE A 80 5.52 -16.55 -6.31
CA ILE A 80 6.84 -15.94 -6.29
C ILE A 80 7.35 -16.15 -4.87
N ASP A 81 8.25 -17.13 -4.75
CA ASP A 81 9.23 -17.23 -3.67
C ASP A 81 10.09 -15.96 -3.78
N LEU A 82 9.50 -14.82 -3.40
CA LEU A 82 10.30 -13.74 -2.88
C LEU A 82 11.08 -14.45 -1.79
N PRO A 83 12.41 -14.37 -1.76
CA PRO A 83 13.08 -14.63 -0.52
C PRO A 83 12.36 -13.73 0.48
N LEU A 84 11.48 -14.32 1.30
CA LEU A 84 11.19 -13.82 2.63
C LEU A 84 12.58 -13.57 3.12
N SER A 85 12.98 -12.29 3.17
CA SER A 85 14.32 -11.88 3.58
C SER A 85 14.66 -12.80 4.73
N PRO A 86 15.64 -13.70 4.55
CA PRO A 86 15.70 -14.99 5.22
C PRO A 86 15.38 -14.71 6.66
N ALA A 87 14.26 -15.27 7.18
CA ALA A 87 13.79 -15.01 8.52
C ALA A 87 15.01 -14.96 9.40
N VAL A 88 15.42 -13.73 9.77
CA VAL A 88 16.80 -13.49 10.18
C VAL A 88 16.93 -14.30 11.43
N SER A 89 17.62 -15.43 11.28
CA SER A 89 18.06 -16.25 12.39
C SER A 89 18.60 -15.24 13.38
N THR A 90 18.13 -15.33 14.63
CA THR A 90 18.49 -14.48 15.76
C THR A 90 19.97 -14.63 16.12
N ALA A 91 20.86 -14.47 15.14
CA ALA A 91 22.23 -14.09 15.32
C ALA A 91 22.16 -12.61 15.66
N ALA A 92 22.50 -12.31 16.91
CA ALA A 92 22.69 -10.99 17.49
C ALA A 92 22.87 -9.92 16.40
N VAL A 93 21.78 -9.22 16.08
CA VAL A 93 21.89 -8.02 15.26
C VAL A 93 22.81 -7.09 16.03
N ASP A 94 23.89 -6.67 15.38
CA ASP A 94 24.90 -5.83 15.98
C ASP A 94 24.21 -4.56 16.49
N GLU A 95 24.22 -4.32 17.81
CA GLU A 95 23.53 -3.18 18.42
C GLU A 95 23.93 -1.85 17.77
N ASP A 96 25.15 -1.81 17.22
CA ASP A 96 25.70 -0.69 16.46
C ASP A 96 24.98 -0.47 15.11
N GLU A 97 24.60 -1.54 14.39
CA GLU A 97 23.89 -1.43 13.11
C GLU A 97 22.43 -1.01 13.32
N GLN A 98 21.79 -1.50 14.38
CA GLN A 98 20.46 -1.05 14.80
C GLN A 98 20.47 0.43 15.18
N ARG A 99 21.46 0.86 15.97
CA ARG A 99 21.61 2.26 16.38
C ARG A 99 21.86 3.17 15.19
N ALA A 100 22.73 2.77 14.26
CA ALA A 100 23.00 3.54 13.04
C ALA A 100 21.75 3.68 12.16
N THR A 101 20.96 2.62 12.03
CA THR A 101 19.69 2.62 11.26
C THR A 101 18.68 3.57 11.90
N LEU A 102 18.55 3.52 13.22
CA LEU A 102 17.69 4.41 13.99
C LEU A 102 18.10 5.88 13.88
N GLU A 103 19.39 6.18 14.03
CA GLU A 103 19.93 7.54 13.87
C GLU A 103 19.70 8.08 12.46
N ARG A 104 19.87 7.24 11.44
CA ARG A 104 19.58 7.59 10.05
C ARG A 104 18.11 7.92 9.85
N LEU A 105 17.20 7.08 10.35
CA LEU A 105 15.76 7.33 10.26
C LEU A 105 15.38 8.63 10.98
N MET A 106 15.89 8.86 12.20
CA MET A 106 15.64 10.10 12.95
C MET A 106 16.15 11.34 12.21
N SER A 107 17.29 11.24 11.52
CA SER A 107 17.86 12.33 10.72
C SER A 107 16.99 12.65 9.49
N LEU A 108 16.47 11.63 8.81
CA LEU A 108 15.57 11.81 7.66
C LEU A 108 14.24 12.43 8.08
N LEU A 109 13.65 11.95 9.17
CA LEU A 109 12.42 12.51 9.75
C LEU A 109 12.61 13.96 10.21
N ALA A 110 13.77 14.31 10.77
CA ALA A 110 14.08 15.67 11.17
C ALA A 110 14.24 16.66 10.01
N ARG A 111 14.40 16.16 8.78
CA ARG A 111 14.57 16.95 7.56
C ARG A 111 13.33 16.89 6.66
N ASP A 112 12.23 16.30 7.15
CA ASP A 112 11.01 16.03 6.40
C ASP A 112 11.29 15.31 5.05
N ASP A 113 12.29 14.44 5.04
CA ASP A 113 12.74 13.75 3.83
C ASP A 113 11.80 12.58 3.51
N ILE A 114 11.22 12.59 2.31
CA ILE A 114 10.30 11.53 1.84
C ILE A 114 10.94 10.13 1.84
N ASN A 115 12.27 10.05 1.73
CA ASN A 115 13.03 8.81 1.82
C ASN A 115 12.90 8.13 3.20
N SER A 116 12.37 8.83 4.21
CA SER A 116 12.03 8.24 5.52
C SER A 116 11.06 7.06 5.38
N ASN A 117 10.14 7.11 4.40
CA ASN A 117 9.19 6.02 4.14
C ASN A 117 9.92 4.75 3.68
N ASP A 118 10.85 4.89 2.74
CA ASP A 118 11.59 3.76 2.19
C ASP A 118 12.52 3.16 3.25
N VAL A 119 13.26 4.01 3.98
CA VAL A 119 14.13 3.56 5.07
C VAL A 119 13.33 2.88 6.18
N PHE A 120 12.15 3.39 6.53
CA PHE A 120 11.29 2.74 7.53
C PHE A 120 10.82 1.37 7.06
N ARG A 121 10.37 1.24 5.81
CA ARG A 121 9.92 -0.05 5.24
C ARG A 121 11.04 -1.08 5.16
N GLU A 122 12.24 -0.67 4.78
CA GLU A 122 13.43 -1.55 4.72
C GLU A 122 13.86 -2.02 6.11
N SER A 123 13.73 -1.16 7.13
CA SER A 123 14.17 -1.45 8.50
C SER A 123 13.05 -1.89 9.45
N GLU A 124 11.81 -2.00 8.97
CA GLU A 124 10.63 -2.33 9.78
C GLU A 124 10.81 -3.58 10.65
N PRO A 125 11.35 -4.70 10.16
CA PRO A 125 11.54 -5.90 10.99
C PRO A 125 12.50 -5.67 12.16
N ALA A 126 13.56 -4.88 11.95
CA ALA A 126 14.53 -4.54 12.99
C ALA A 126 13.93 -3.52 13.98
N LEU A 127 13.23 -2.51 13.49
CA LEU A 127 12.56 -1.51 14.31
C LEU A 127 11.45 -2.13 15.17
N ARG A 128 10.77 -3.17 14.68
CA ARG A 128 9.77 -3.91 15.45
C ARG A 128 10.35 -4.64 16.65
N GLN A 129 11.62 -5.06 16.60
CA GLN A 129 12.30 -5.64 17.76
C GLN A 129 12.61 -4.58 18.82
N VAL A 130 12.84 -3.32 18.42
CA VAL A 130 13.19 -2.21 19.30
C VAL A 130 11.94 -1.54 19.90
N PHE A 131 10.92 -1.29 19.07
CA PHE A 131 9.73 -0.52 19.45
C PHE A 131 8.50 -1.39 19.77
N GLY A 132 8.52 -2.68 19.42
CA GLY A 132 7.40 -3.57 19.68
C GLY A 132 6.10 -3.07 19.07
N GLU A 133 5.08 -2.89 19.90
CA GLU A 133 3.73 -2.47 19.51
C GLU A 133 3.66 -1.02 18.99
N ASP A 134 4.57 -0.15 19.45
CA ASP A 134 4.62 1.25 19.01
C ASP A 134 5.06 1.41 17.54
N THR A 135 5.61 0.36 16.93
CA THR A 135 6.00 0.34 15.50
C THR A 135 4.81 0.64 14.58
N ALA A 136 3.61 0.18 14.95
CA ALA A 136 2.40 0.43 14.15
C ALA A 136 2.01 1.92 14.15
N LEU A 137 2.11 2.57 15.30
CA LEU A 137 1.87 4.01 15.44
C LEU A 137 2.89 4.82 14.64
N ILE A 138 4.18 4.46 14.73
CA ILE A 138 5.24 5.14 13.97
C ILE A 138 5.02 4.95 12.46
N ARG A 139 4.60 3.75 12.01
CA ARG A 139 4.28 3.50 10.60
C ARG A 139 3.19 4.44 10.10
N GLU A 140 2.08 4.54 10.82
CA GLU A 140 0.96 5.40 10.45
C GLU A 140 1.38 6.88 10.34
N LEU A 141 2.19 7.38 11.27
CA LEU A 141 2.69 8.76 11.24
C LEU A 141 3.61 9.00 10.03
N ILE A 142 4.47 8.04 9.67
CA ILE A 142 5.38 8.16 8.52
C ILE A 142 4.61 8.08 7.20
N GLU A 143 3.65 7.15 7.09
CA GLU A 143 2.79 6.97 5.90
C GLU A 143 1.83 8.16 5.69
N SER A 144 1.43 8.83 6.77
CA SER A 144 0.63 10.07 6.72
C SER A 144 1.47 11.34 6.54
N TYR A 145 2.79 11.21 6.35
CA TYR A 145 3.75 12.31 6.20
C TYR A 145 3.88 13.22 7.45
N ASP A 146 3.40 12.77 8.61
CA ASP A 146 3.58 13.47 9.89
C ASP A 146 4.93 13.10 10.52
N TYR A 147 6.01 13.49 9.82
CA TYR A 147 7.38 13.24 10.25
C TYR A 147 7.74 13.87 11.61
N PRO A 148 7.27 15.09 11.96
CA PRO A 148 7.51 15.66 13.27
C PRO A 148 6.90 14.84 14.41
N ALA A 149 5.68 14.33 14.24
CA ALA A 149 5.06 13.44 15.23
C ALA A 149 5.77 12.09 15.30
N ALA A 150 6.15 11.51 14.16
CA ALA A 150 6.90 10.26 14.10
C ALA A 150 8.24 10.37 14.86
N LEU A 151 9.00 11.45 14.62
CA LEU A 151 10.26 11.72 15.30
C LEU A 151 10.09 11.87 16.82
N SER A 152 9.01 12.53 17.24
CA SER A 152 8.69 12.73 18.66
C SER A 152 8.34 11.42 19.34
N ALA A 153 7.58 10.55 18.68
CA ALA A 153 7.27 9.21 19.15
C ALA A 153 8.53 8.36 19.32
N ILE A 154 9.41 8.34 18.31
CA ILE A 154 10.68 7.61 18.35
C ILE A 154 11.55 8.09 19.52
N LYS A 155 11.74 9.41 19.66
CA LYS A 155 12.55 9.99 20.77
C LYS A 155 12.01 9.60 22.14
N ARG A 156 10.69 9.59 22.31
CA ARG A 156 10.05 9.19 23.58
C ARG A 156 10.35 7.74 23.93
N ILE A 157 10.26 6.84 22.96
CA ILE A 157 10.49 5.40 23.17
C ILE A 157 11.98 5.13 23.45
N VAL A 158 12.87 5.72 22.65
CA VAL A 158 14.33 5.55 22.80
C VAL A 158 14.82 6.10 24.14
N ASN A 159 14.26 7.22 24.60
CA ASN A 159 14.60 7.77 25.91
C ASN A 159 13.95 7.00 27.08
N GLY A 160 12.78 6.39 26.85
CA GLY A 160 12.09 5.56 27.84
C GLY A 160 12.73 4.19 28.07
N ASN A 161 13.40 3.63 27.05
CA ASN A 161 14.09 2.34 27.13
C ASN A 161 15.50 2.42 27.77
N ARG A 162 15.89 3.60 28.29
CA ARG A 162 17.19 3.87 28.95
C ARG A 162 17.11 3.93 30.49
N ALA A 163 16.03 3.43 31.09
CA ALA A 163 15.87 3.30 32.55
C ALA A 163 15.80 1.82 32.95
#